data_AF-A0A9D9S999-F1
#
_entry.id   AF-A0A9D9S999-F1
#
_cell.length_a   1.000
_cell.length_b   1.000
_cell.length_c   1.000
_cell.angle_alpha   90.00
_cell.angle_beta   90.00
_cell.angle_gamma   90.00
#
_symmetry.space_group_name_H-M   'P 1'
#
loop_
_entity.id
_entity.type
_entity.pdbx_description
1 polymer ?
#
loop_
_entity_poly.entity_id
_entity_poly.type
_entity_poly.pdbx_seq_one_letter_code
_entity_poly.pdbx_strand_id
1 'polypeptide(L)'
;MKSLSVGEFKAHFSEVLEKVQQGESIGVLYGKNKKPVAKLVPMTDSSSKKAGKRKLGLLDGKMKVVFAPDFKMTEEEFISLGKK
;
A
#
# COMPACT_ATOMS: atom_id res chain seq x y z
N MET A 1 -8.85 -12.55 9.05
CA MET A 1 -8.99 -11.19 9.61
C MET A 1 -10.09 -11.25 10.65
N LYS A 2 -9.76 -11.05 11.93
CA LYS A 2 -10.75 -11.01 13.00
C LYS A 2 -11.35 -9.60 13.04
N SER A 3 -12.65 -9.48 13.27
CA SER A 3 -13.34 -8.18 13.31
C SER A 3 -14.11 -8.06 14.61
N LEU A 4 -13.98 -6.91 15.27
CA LEU A 4 -14.61 -6.62 16.56
C LEU A 4 -15.57 -5.43 16.41
N SER A 5 -16.66 -5.43 17.16
CA SER A 5 -17.45 -4.22 17.32
C SER A 5 -16.64 -3.14 18.03
N VAL A 6 -17.02 -1.87 17.88
CA VAL A 6 -16.37 -0.76 18.60
C VAL A 6 -16.41 -0.93 20.11
N GLY A 7 -17.47 -1.54 20.65
CA GLY A 7 -17.57 -1.84 22.08
C GLY A 7 -16.50 -2.83 22.54
N GLU A 8 -16.42 -3.98 21.86
CA GLU A 8 -15.42 -5.02 22.15
C GLU A 8 -13.98 -4.51 21.92
N PHE A 9 -13.78 -3.72 20.87
CA PHE A 9 -12.49 -3.12 20.57
C PHE A 9 -12.01 -2.18 21.69
N LYS A 10 -12.90 -1.38 22.28
CA LYS A 10 -12.57 -0.51 23.41
C LYS A 10 -12.34 -1.29 24.70
N ALA A 11 -13.14 -2.33 24.96
CA ALA A 11 -13.02 -3.16 26.15
C ALA A 11 -11.71 -3.96 26.17
N HIS A 12 -11.26 -4.45 25.02
CA HIS A 12 -10.07 -5.30 24.89
C HIS A 12 -8.91 -4.60 24.17
N PHE A 13 -8.83 -3.27 24.28
CA PHE A 13 -7.90 -2.47 23.47
C PHE A 13 -6.43 -2.92 23.62
N SER A 14 -5.98 -3.18 24.85
CA SER A 14 -4.60 -3.62 25.11
C SER A 14 -4.29 -4.99 24.48
N GLU A 15 -5.18 -5.96 24.64
CA GLU A 15 -5.04 -7.31 24.04
C GLU A 15 -5.05 -7.25 22.50
N VAL A 16 -5.89 -6.38 21.94
CA VAL A 16 -5.95 -6.12 20.50
C VAL A 16 -4.63 -5.54 20.00
N LEU A 17 -4.02 -4.61 20.74
CA LEU A 17 -2.70 -4.06 20.39
C LEU A 17 -1.60 -5.11 20.45
N GLU A 18 -1.57 -5.97 21.48
CA GLU A 18 -0.59 -7.07 21.57
C GLU A 18 -0.68 -7.99 20.35
N LYS A 19 -1.88 -8.39 19.96
CA LYS A 19 -2.12 -9.22 18.77
C LYS A 19 -1.67 -8.52 17.48
N VAL A 20 -1.96 -7.23 17.36
CA VAL A 20 -1.52 -6.44 16.21
C VAL A 20 0.00 -6.31 16.17
N GLN A 21 0.67 -6.17 17.32
CA GLN A 21 2.15 -6.18 17.38
C GLN A 21 2.73 -7.54 16.97
N GLN A 22 2.05 -8.65 17.25
CA GLN A 22 2.44 -10.00 16.81
C GLN A 22 2.21 -10.25 15.31
N GLY A 23 1.66 -9.29 14.57
CA GLY A 23 1.45 -9.42 13.12
C GLY A 23 -0.02 -9.57 12.71
N GLU A 24 -0.96 -9.62 13.66
CA GLU A 24 -2.37 -9.77 13.34
C GLU A 24 -3.00 -8.50 12.76
N SER A 25 -4.07 -8.73 12.00
CA SER A 25 -4.85 -7.70 11.33
C SER A 25 -6.29 -7.74 11.86
N ILE A 26 -6.72 -6.67 12.53
CA ILE A 26 -8.01 -6.62 13.24
C ILE A 26 -8.91 -5.53 12.65
N GLY A 27 -10.12 -5.91 12.22
CA GLY A 27 -11.14 -4.99 11.75
C GLY A 27 -11.99 -4.40 12.88
N VAL A 28 -12.44 -3.17 12.70
CA VAL A 28 -13.35 -2.47 13.62
C VAL A 28 -14.68 -2.26 12.90
N LEU A 29 -15.75 -2.75 13.52
CA LEU A 29 -17.12 -2.71 13.02
C LEU A 29 -17.94 -1.68 13.82
N TYR A 30 -18.71 -0.84 13.14
CA TYR A 30 -19.53 0.21 13.76
C TYR A 30 -21.03 0.02 13.48
N GLY A 31 -21.83 0.38 14.49
CA GLY A 31 -23.28 0.37 14.43
C GLY A 31 -23.91 -1.03 14.48
N LYS A 32 -25.25 -1.06 14.45
CA LYS A 32 -26.05 -2.29 14.53
C LYS A 32 -25.82 -3.23 13.34
N ASN A 33 -25.52 -2.67 12.17
CA ASN A 33 -25.28 -3.41 10.94
C ASN A 33 -23.85 -3.98 10.85
N LYS A 34 -23.03 -3.83 11.90
CA LYS A 34 -21.63 -4.30 11.95
C LYS A 34 -20.83 -3.90 10.71
N LYS A 35 -20.99 -2.64 10.25
CA LYS A 35 -20.31 -2.14 9.06
C LYS A 35 -18.82 -1.97 9.35
N PRO A 36 -17.91 -2.53 8.53
CA PRO A 36 -16.48 -2.28 8.69
C PRO A 36 -16.15 -0.80 8.48
N VAL A 37 -15.46 -0.18 9.44
CA VAL A 37 -15.09 1.24 9.38
C VAL A 37 -13.59 1.49 9.46
N ALA A 38 -12.84 0.60 10.10
CA ALA A 38 -11.40 0.72 10.24
C ALA A 38 -10.74 -0.65 10.37
N LYS A 39 -9.41 -0.68 10.24
CA LYS A 39 -8.59 -1.86 10.47
C LYS A 39 -7.30 -1.44 11.15
N LEU A 40 -6.96 -2.08 12.27
CA LEU A 40 -5.62 -2.02 12.85
C LEU A 40 -4.74 -3.05 12.17
N VAL A 41 -3.55 -2.61 11.77
CA VAL A 41 -2.51 -3.42 11.16
C VAL A 41 -1.20 -3.18 11.89
N PRO A 42 -0.30 -4.17 11.90
CA PRO A 42 1.02 -3.99 12.49
C PRO A 42 1.71 -2.84 11.79
N MET A 43 2.43 -2.01 12.55
CA MET A 43 3.27 -0.96 12.01
C MET A 43 4.55 -1.60 11.45
N THR A 44 4.42 -2.30 10.33
CA THR A 44 5.56 -2.73 9.54
C THR A 44 6.14 -1.51 8.84
N ASP A 45 7.45 -1.30 8.91
CA ASP A 45 8.12 -0.26 8.12
C ASP A 45 7.61 -0.33 6.68
N SER A 46 7.12 0.78 6.16
CA SER A 46 6.50 0.88 4.83
C SER A 46 7.44 0.44 3.70
N SER A 47 8.74 0.32 3.97
CA SER A 47 9.79 -0.25 3.12
C SER A 47 9.73 -1.78 3.01
N SER A 48 9.10 -2.46 3.97
CA SER A 48 9.00 -3.92 4.09
C SER A 48 7.73 -4.52 3.49
N LYS A 49 6.70 -3.70 3.19
CA LYS A 49 5.85 -4.00 2.05
C LYS A 49 6.76 -3.87 0.85
N LYS A 50 7.50 -4.95 0.55
CA LYS A 50 8.01 -5.25 -0.77
C LYS A 50 6.88 -4.78 -1.67
N ALA A 51 7.05 -3.63 -2.32
CA ALA A 51 6.31 -3.31 -3.52
C ALA A 51 6.71 -4.46 -4.42
N GLY A 52 5.98 -5.58 -4.31
CA GLY A 52 6.48 -6.89 -4.68
C GLY A 52 6.96 -6.72 -6.09
N LYS A 53 8.27 -6.91 -6.31
CA LYS A 53 8.98 -6.44 -7.52
C LYS A 53 8.00 -6.54 -8.66
N ARG A 54 7.47 -5.40 -9.13
CA ARG A 54 6.33 -5.41 -10.06
C ARG A 54 6.76 -6.36 -11.16
N LYS A 55 5.99 -7.42 -11.39
CA LYS A 55 6.35 -8.37 -12.44
C LYS A 55 6.44 -7.54 -13.70
N LEU A 56 7.64 -7.47 -14.28
CA LEU A 56 7.81 -6.88 -15.59
C LEU A 56 6.87 -7.64 -16.52
N GLY A 57 6.23 -6.91 -17.43
CA GLY A 57 5.16 -7.44 -18.27
C GLY A 57 5.68 -8.50 -19.25
N LEU A 58 4.87 -8.82 -20.25
CA LEU A 58 5.18 -9.83 -21.28
C LEU A 58 6.52 -9.62 -22.02
N LEU A 59 7.08 -8.42 -21.93
CA LEU A 59 8.32 -7.99 -22.58
C LEU A 59 9.56 -8.12 -21.68
N ASP A 60 9.43 -8.62 -20.45
CA ASP A 60 10.58 -8.89 -19.57
C ASP A 60 11.58 -9.82 -20.27
N GLY A 61 12.84 -9.39 -20.39
CA GLY A 61 13.90 -10.12 -21.07
C GLY A 61 13.75 -10.28 -22.60
N LYS A 62 12.69 -9.75 -23.22
CA LYS A 62 12.44 -9.88 -24.68
C LYS A 62 12.82 -8.64 -25.48
N MET A 63 13.03 -7.51 -24.82
CA MET A 63 13.34 -6.24 -25.46
C MET A 63 14.66 -5.68 -24.95
N LYS A 64 15.41 -5.05 -25.85
CA LYS A 64 16.60 -4.27 -25.52
C LYS A 64 16.25 -2.79 -25.67
N VAL A 65 16.37 -2.04 -24.58
CA VAL A 65 16.22 -0.57 -24.63
C VAL A 65 17.53 0.02 -25.14
N VAL A 66 17.46 0.76 -26.24
CA VAL A 66 18.59 1.50 -26.81
C VAL A 66 18.20 2.96 -26.88
N PHE A 67 18.99 3.81 -26.23
CA PHE A 67 18.83 5.25 -26.32
C PHE A 67 19.79 5.79 -27.38
N ALA A 68 19.25 6.54 -28.33
CA ALA A 68 20.07 7.21 -29.34
C ALA A 68 20.81 8.42 -28.71
N PRO A 69 21.94 8.86 -29.29
CA PRO A 69 22.74 9.97 -28.72
C PRO A 69 21.97 11.29 -28.57
N ASP A 70 20.95 11.50 -29.40
CA ASP A 70 20.02 12.62 -29.45
C ASP A 70 18.83 12.48 -28.49
N PHE A 71 18.75 11.41 -27.70
CA PHE A 71 17.68 11.20 -26.72
C PHE A 71 17.76 12.17 -25.52
N LYS A 72 18.85 12.93 -25.36
CA LYS A 72 18.96 13.93 -24.29
C LYS A 72 18.01 15.09 -24.57
N MET A 73 17.15 15.38 -23.61
CA MET A 73 16.22 16.52 -23.61
C MET A 73 16.35 17.25 -22.28
N THR A 74 16.14 18.56 -22.25
CA THR A 74 16.12 19.34 -21.01
C THR A 74 14.75 19.27 -20.32
N GLU A 75 14.71 19.61 -19.03
CA GLU A 75 13.46 19.60 -18.26
C GLU A 75 12.47 20.65 -18.79
N GLU A 76 12.98 21.80 -19.23
CA GLU A 76 12.20 22.89 -19.80
C GLU A 76 11.53 22.47 -21.12
N GLU A 77 12.27 21.77 -21.99
CA GLU A 77 11.76 21.20 -23.24
C GLU A 77 10.63 20.20 -22.96
N PHE A 78 10.82 19.30 -22.00
CA PHE A 78 9.81 18.30 -21.63
C PHE A 78 8.52 18.95 -21.09
N ILE A 79 8.63 19.94 -20.22
CA ILE A 79 7.48 20.65 -19.65
C ILE A 79 6.74 21.46 -20.71
N SER A 80 7.45 21.99 -21.71
CA SER A 80 6.85 22.78 -22.79
C SER A 80 5.95 21.96 -23.73
N LEU A 81 6.24 20.66 -23.93
CA LEU A 81 5.44 19.77 -24.79
C LEU A 81 3.99 19.55 -24.30
N GLY A 82 3.73 19.77 -23.00
CA GLY A 82 2.41 19.62 -22.40
C GLY A 82 1.54 20.89 -22.42
N LYS A 83 2.08 22.02 -22.89
CA LYS A 83 1.35 23.29 -22.97
C LYS A 83 0.71 23.42 -24.36
N LYS A 84 -0.60 23.19 -24.43
CA LYS A 84 -1.44 23.63 -25.55
C LYS A 84 -1.75 25.12 -25.45
#